data_AF-A0A9Q1FRH5-F1
#
_entry.id   AF-A0A9Q1FRH5-F1
#
_cell.length_a   1.000
_cell.length_b   1.000
_cell.length_c   1.000
_cell.angle_alpha   90.00
_cell.angle_beta   90.00
_cell.angle_gamma   90.00
#
_symmetry.space_group_name_H-M   'P 1'
#
loop_
_entity.id
_entity.type
_entity.pdbx_description
1 polymer ?
#
loop_
_entity_poly.entity_id
_entity_poly.type
_entity_poly.pdbx_seq_one_letter_code
_entity_poly.pdbx_strand_id
1 'polypeptide(L)'
;MACSIEYSKKNEEEEQEAKQEIKRRLSRKLSVRPTVAELVARRILRFNEYVEVTNVKDYDRRADKPWTRLTPADKAAIRKELNEFKSKEMEVHQESKQFTRFHRP
;
A
#
# COMPACT_ATOMS: atom_id res chain seq x y z
N MET A 1 4.78 -5.25 47.61
CA MET A 1 3.84 -5.14 46.47
C MET A 1 4.64 -4.85 45.20
N ALA A 2 5.09 -5.90 44.51
CA ALA A 2 5.83 -5.78 43.25
C ALA A 2 5.34 -6.86 42.29
N CYS A 3 4.25 -6.58 41.56
CA CYS A 3 3.80 -7.44 40.46
C CYS A 3 2.87 -6.62 39.56
N SER A 4 3.42 -5.71 38.75
CA SER A 4 2.64 -4.99 37.73
C SER A 4 3.43 -4.58 36.48
N ILE A 5 4.68 -5.04 36.29
CA ILE A 5 5.53 -4.56 35.18
C ILE A 5 5.81 -5.63 34.08
N GLU A 6 5.45 -6.90 34.27
CA GLU A 6 5.80 -7.97 33.30
C GLU A 6 4.75 -8.24 32.20
N TYR A 7 3.57 -7.62 32.24
CA TYR A 7 2.48 -7.99 31.32
C TYR A 7 2.57 -7.32 29.93
N SER A 8 3.33 -6.22 29.77
CA SER A 8 3.41 -5.49 28.49
C SER A 8 4.48 -6.03 27.54
N LYS A 9 5.62 -6.52 28.06
CA LYS A 9 6.76 -6.94 27.23
C LYS A 9 6.57 -8.31 26.59
N LYS A 10 5.90 -9.25 27.28
CA LYS A 10 5.61 -10.59 26.74
C LYS A 10 4.74 -10.51 25.48
N ASN A 11 3.77 -9.58 25.46
CA ASN A 11 2.85 -9.42 24.34
C ASN A 11 3.55 -8.83 23.09
N GLU A 12 4.49 -7.90 23.29
CA GLU A 12 5.27 -7.31 22.18
C GLU A 12 6.27 -8.32 21.58
N GLU A 13 6.95 -9.11 22.40
CA GLU A 13 7.91 -10.12 21.95
C GLU A 13 7.19 -11.25 21.19
N GLU A 14 6.05 -11.72 21.72
CA GLU A 14 5.18 -12.69 21.05
C GLU A 14 4.64 -12.14 19.71
N GLU A 15 4.26 -10.87 19.64
CA GLU A 15 3.81 -10.24 18.40
C GLU A 15 4.94 -10.12 17.37
N GLN A 16 6.16 -9.78 17.81
CA GLN A 16 7.33 -9.73 16.93
C GLN A 16 7.70 -11.12 16.42
N GLU A 17 7.66 -12.14 17.27
CA GLU A 17 7.89 -13.52 16.87
C GLU A 17 6.84 -14.00 15.87
N ALA A 18 5.55 -13.68 16.10
CA ALA A 18 4.48 -13.97 15.16
C ALA A 18 4.69 -13.28 13.80
N LYS A 19 5.12 -12.01 13.80
CA LYS A 19 5.47 -11.27 12.57
C LYS A 19 6.65 -11.92 11.85
N GLN A 20 7.68 -12.36 12.57
CA GLN A 20 8.83 -13.05 11.98
C GLN A 20 8.42 -14.40 11.37
N GLU A 21 7.56 -15.17 12.03
CA GLU A 21 7.07 -16.45 11.52
C GLU A 21 6.21 -16.25 10.27
N ILE A 22 5.33 -15.24 10.26
CA ILE A 22 4.57 -14.86 9.06
C ILE A 22 5.52 -14.51 7.91
N LYS A 23 6.59 -13.74 8.18
CA LYS A 23 7.59 -13.37 7.17
C LYS A 23 8.32 -14.60 6.61
N ARG A 24 8.77 -15.52 7.47
CA ARG A 24 9.42 -16.78 7.06
C ARG A 24 8.49 -17.63 6.20
N ARG A 25 7.25 -17.81 6.66
CA ARG A 25 6.21 -18.57 5.93
C ARG A 25 5.92 -17.94 4.58
N LEU A 26 5.83 -16.61 4.50
CA LEU A 26 5.60 -15.87 3.26
C LEU A 26 6.77 -16.06 2.29
N SER A 27 8.01 -15.85 2.73
CA SER A 27 9.20 -16.05 1.88
C SER A 27 9.25 -17.44 1.26
N ARG A 28 8.96 -18.48 2.04
CA ARG A 28 8.89 -19.86 1.54
C ARG A 28 7.76 -20.07 0.54
N LYS A 29 6.58 -19.47 0.76
CA LYS A 29 5.46 -19.54 -0.19
C LYS A 29 5.76 -18.81 -1.50
N LEU A 30 6.46 -17.68 -1.44
CA LEU A 30 6.83 -16.90 -2.62
C LEU A 30 7.92 -17.59 -3.44
N SER A 31 8.87 -18.27 -2.80
CA SER A 31 9.92 -19.00 -3.52
C SER A 31 9.41 -20.24 -4.26
N VAL A 32 8.32 -20.87 -3.77
CA VAL A 32 7.71 -22.07 -4.38
C VAL A 32 6.35 -21.72 -4.99
N ARG A 33 6.21 -20.53 -5.56
CA ARG A 33 4.95 -20.11 -6.17
C ARG A 33 4.71 -20.94 -7.44
N PRO A 34 3.57 -21.64 -7.57
CA PRO A 34 3.26 -22.42 -8.75
C PRO A 34 3.18 -21.54 -10.00
N THR A 35 3.56 -22.11 -11.14
CA THR A 35 3.48 -21.40 -12.42
C THR A 35 2.03 -21.22 -12.86
N VAL A 36 1.78 -20.29 -13.79
CA VAL A 36 0.45 -20.11 -14.39
C VAL A 36 -0.04 -21.41 -15.03
N ALA A 37 0.84 -22.14 -15.72
CA ALA A 37 0.52 -23.43 -16.34
C ALA A 37 0.10 -24.47 -15.29
N GLU A 38 0.79 -24.54 -14.15
CA GLU A 38 0.41 -25.44 -13.05
C GLU A 38 -0.93 -25.07 -12.42
N LEU A 39 -1.21 -23.77 -12.26
CA LEU A 39 -2.48 -23.29 -11.74
C LEU A 39 -3.65 -23.61 -12.69
N VAL A 40 -3.42 -23.54 -13.99
CA VAL A 40 -4.39 -23.94 -15.04
C VAL A 40 -4.56 -25.47 -15.03
N ALA A 41 -3.47 -26.24 -14.99
CA ALA A 41 -3.52 -27.71 -14.95
C ALA A 41 -4.28 -28.23 -13.71
N ARG A 42 -4.15 -27.55 -12.57
CA ARG A 42 -4.89 -27.83 -11.33
C ARG A 42 -6.31 -27.28 -11.32
N ARG A 43 -6.77 -26.62 -12.39
CA ARG A 43 -8.08 -25.95 -12.51
C ARG A 43 -8.34 -24.90 -11.41
N ILE A 44 -7.29 -24.31 -10.84
CA ILE A 44 -7.37 -23.22 -9.86
C ILE A 44 -7.61 -21.89 -10.58
N LEU A 45 -6.88 -21.67 -11.67
CA LEU A 45 -7.02 -20.50 -12.52
C LEU A 45 -7.74 -20.91 -13.80
N ARG A 46 -8.86 -20.26 -14.11
CA ARG A 46 -9.64 -20.48 -15.33
C ARG A 46 -9.90 -19.15 -15.99
N PHE A 47 -9.53 -19.03 -17.26
CA PHE A 47 -9.85 -17.88 -18.09
C PHE A 47 -10.98 -18.28 -19.04
N ASN A 48 -12.01 -17.45 -19.13
CA ASN A 48 -13.02 -17.63 -20.16
C ASN A 48 -12.44 -17.15 -21.49
N GLU A 49 -12.61 -17.96 -22.53
CA GLU A 49 -12.19 -17.59 -23.88
C GLU A 49 -13.12 -16.53 -24.49
N TYR A 50 -14.37 -16.50 -24.05
CA TYR A 50 -15.34 -15.52 -24.48
C TYR A 50 -15.22 -14.22 -23.70
N VAL A 51 -15.06 -13.13 -24.44
CA VAL A 51 -15.08 -11.76 -23.92
C VAL A 51 -16.27 -11.03 -24.56
N GLU A 52 -17.21 -10.60 -23.73
CA GLU A 52 -18.31 -9.76 -24.17
C GLU A 52 -17.81 -8.33 -24.42
N VAL A 53 -18.15 -7.78 -25.59
CA VAL A 53 -17.78 -6.41 -25.96
C VAL A 53 -19.06 -5.60 -26.11
N THR A 54 -19.13 -4.48 -25.40
CA THR A 54 -20.25 -3.53 -25.47
C THR A 54 -19.76 -2.17 -25.93
N ASN A 55 -20.61 -1.47 -26.67
CA ASN A 55 -20.30 -0.13 -27.13
C ASN A 55 -20.35 0.85 -25.95
N VAL A 56 -19.30 1.64 -25.81
CA VAL A 56 -19.22 2.69 -24.79
C VAL A 56 -19.77 3.99 -25.38
N LYS A 57 -20.27 4.88 -24.53
CA LYS A 57 -20.66 6.24 -24.93
C LYS A 57 -19.53 6.93 -25.70
N ASP A 58 -19.87 7.47 -26.86
CA ASP A 58 -18.98 8.29 -27.68
C ASP A 58 -19.14 9.76 -27.27
N TYR A 59 -18.23 10.22 -26.42
CA TYR A 59 -18.15 11.61 -25.99
C TYR A 59 -16.69 11.99 -25.75
N ASP A 60 -16.43 13.29 -25.79
CA ASP A 60 -15.09 13.82 -25.58
C ASP A 60 -14.65 13.67 -24.12
N ARG A 61 -13.61 12.87 -23.89
CA ARG A 61 -13.00 12.64 -22.57
C ARG A 61 -11.74 13.48 -22.35
N ARG A 62 -11.43 14.42 -23.25
CA ARG A 62 -10.28 15.30 -23.09
C ARG A 62 -10.48 16.18 -21.86
N ALA A 63 -9.43 16.26 -21.05
CA ALA A 63 -9.33 17.15 -19.91
C ALA A 63 -7.99 17.87 -19.98
N ASP A 64 -7.97 19.10 -19.49
CA ASP A 64 -6.73 19.84 -19.32
C ASP A 64 -5.80 19.12 -18.33
N LYS A 65 -4.48 19.29 -18.52
CA LYS A 65 -3.44 18.65 -17.71
C LYS A 65 -2.65 19.72 -16.96
N PRO A 66 -3.23 20.39 -15.94
CA PRO A 66 -2.61 21.55 -15.30
C PRO A 66 -1.24 21.23 -14.68
N TRP A 67 -1.03 19.98 -14.25
CA TRP A 67 0.25 19.53 -13.69
C TRP A 67 1.44 19.63 -14.67
N THR A 68 1.19 19.71 -15.98
CA THR A 68 2.24 19.87 -16.99
C THR A 68 2.85 21.27 -17.04
N ARG A 69 2.12 22.28 -16.53
CA ARG A 69 2.53 23.70 -16.56
C ARG A 69 3.04 24.22 -15.22
N LEU A 70 3.29 23.34 -14.25
CA LEU A 70 3.79 23.72 -12.93
C LEU A 70 5.25 24.15 -12.97
N THR A 71 5.52 25.39 -12.53
CA THR A 71 6.88 25.91 -12.39
C THR A 71 7.62 25.25 -11.21
N PRO A 72 8.95 25.37 -11.14
CA PRO A 72 9.70 24.93 -9.95
C PRO A 72 9.23 25.58 -8.66
N ALA A 73 8.82 26.86 -8.71
CA ALA A 73 8.28 27.61 -7.59
C ALA A 73 6.93 27.05 -7.13
N ASP A 74 6.00 26.78 -8.07
CA ASP A 74 4.70 26.17 -7.76
C ASP A 74 4.88 24.82 -7.09
N LYS A 75 5.80 23.99 -7.63
CA LYS A 75 6.11 22.69 -7.03
C LYS A 75 6.67 22.84 -5.63
N ALA A 76 7.48 23.87 -5.35
CA ALA A 76 8.01 24.11 -4.01
C ALA A 76 6.90 24.52 -3.04
N ALA A 77 6.01 25.43 -3.46
CA ALA A 77 4.84 25.84 -2.69
C ALA A 77 3.93 24.64 -2.36
N ILE A 78 3.59 23.82 -3.36
CA ILE A 78 2.75 22.62 -3.19
C ILE A 78 3.41 21.62 -2.23
N ARG A 79 4.73 21.40 -2.31
CA ARG A 79 5.43 20.50 -1.36
C ARG A 79 5.34 21.01 0.07
N LYS A 80 5.50 22.32 0.28
CA LYS A 80 5.38 22.96 1.59
C LYS A 80 3.96 22.78 2.15
N GLU A 81 2.94 23.12 1.36
CA GLU A 81 1.53 22.99 1.71
C GLU A 81 1.17 21.53 2.07
N LEU A 82 1.56 20.56 1.24
CA LEU A 82 1.31 19.14 1.49
C LEU A 82 1.98 18.65 2.78
N ASN A 83 3.19 19.11 3.09
CA ASN A 83 3.87 18.72 4.33
C ASN A 83 3.19 19.32 5.56
N GLU A 84 2.71 20.56 5.46
CA GLU A 84 1.97 21.22 6.52
C GLU A 84 0.64 20.50 6.80
N PHE A 85 -0.14 20.22 5.75
CA PHE A 85 -1.37 19.43 5.86
C PHE A 85 -1.12 18.06 6.50
N LYS A 86 -0.11 17.32 6.01
CA LYS A 86 0.23 15.98 6.51
C LYS A 86 0.70 15.94 7.96
N SER A 87 1.26 17.05 8.45
CA SER A 87 1.80 17.12 9.82
C SER A 87 0.79 17.62 10.83
N LYS A 88 -0.15 18.48 10.42
CA LYS A 88 -1.07 19.18 11.33
C LYS A 88 -2.53 18.75 11.22
N GLU A 89 -2.99 18.41 10.02
CA GLU A 89 -4.42 18.24 9.73
C GLU A 89 -4.79 16.81 9.35
N MET A 90 -3.90 16.12 8.64
CA MET A 90 -4.19 14.76 8.16
C MET A 90 -4.11 13.75 9.31
N GLU A 91 -5.26 13.18 9.68
CA GLU A 91 -5.31 12.13 10.68
C GLU A 91 -4.65 10.84 10.16
N VAL A 92 -3.71 10.30 10.95
CA VAL A 92 -3.02 9.05 10.66
C VAL A 92 -2.91 8.26 11.96
N HIS A 93 -3.25 6.98 11.90
CA HIS A 93 -3.06 6.06 13.02
C HIS A 93 -1.63 6.11 13.56
N GLN A 94 -1.45 6.08 14.89
CA GLN A 94 -0.15 6.32 15.53
C GLN A 94 0.95 5.40 15.00
N GLU A 95 0.66 4.11 14.84
CA GLU A 95 1.61 3.11 14.32
C GLU A 95 1.90 3.26 12.82
N SER A 96 1.06 3.99 12.09
CA SER A 96 1.20 4.20 10.65
C SER A 96 1.85 5.54 10.29
N LYS A 97 2.12 6.41 11.27
CA LYS A 97 2.72 7.73 11.04
C LYS A 97 4.03 7.68 10.26
N GLN A 98 4.83 6.62 10.47
CA GLN A 98 6.09 6.41 9.74
C GLN A 98 5.90 6.22 8.22
N PHE A 99 4.70 5.86 7.76
CA PHE A 99 4.38 5.68 6.35
C PHE A 99 3.85 6.96 5.68
N THR A 100 3.66 8.05 6.44
CA THR A 100 3.24 9.33 5.87
C THR A 100 4.32 9.86 4.92
N ARG A 101 3.98 9.94 3.62
CA ARG A 101 4.91 10.40 2.58
C ARG A 101 5.08 11.92 2.64
N PHE A 102 6.12 12.40 3.31
CA PHE A 102 6.54 13.80 3.25
C PHE A 102 7.37 14.12 2.01
N HIS A 103 7.26 15.32 1.48
CA HIS A 103 8.03 15.82 0.33
C HIS A 103 9.29 16.57 0.80
N ARG A 104 10.32 16.64 -0.04
CA ARG A 104 11.50 17.48 0.26
C ARG A 104 11.09 18.96 0.22
N PRO A 105 11.66 19.82 1.10
CA PRO A 105 11.52 21.27 0.96
C PRO A 105 11.89 21.74 -0.44
#